data_AF-F6FWV5-F1
#
_entry.id   AF-F6FWV5-F1
#
_cell.length_a   1.000
_cell.length_b   1.000
_cell.length_c   1.000
_cell.angle_alpha   90.00
_cell.angle_beta   90.00
_cell.angle_gamma   90.00
#
_symmetry.space_group_name_H-M   'P 1'
#
loop_
_entity.id
_entity.type
_entity.pdbx_description
1 polymer ?
#
loop_
_entity_poly.entity_id
_entity_poly.type
_entity_poly.pdbx_seq_one_letter_code
_entity_poly.pdbx_strand_id
1 'polypeptide(L)'
;MVLAAVHVAATPVFYPESVRSILDARVLGAVDSDPAQATLRGVAFWYVTVGLVLGLVGSSVMAAERRGDGAPRGFATLMAATGLWGVVLSAVSGFWFSFPIAWLARRSSRRR
;
A
#
# COMPACT_ATOMS: atom_id res chain seq x y z
N MET A 1 -3.00 -14.11 -2.20
CA MET A 1 -3.60 -13.65 -0.92
C MET A 1 -2.80 -14.12 0.29
N VAL A 2 -2.43 -15.40 0.35
CA VAL A 2 -1.53 -15.92 1.40
C VAL A 2 -0.28 -15.05 1.56
N LEU A 3 0.39 -14.68 0.47
CA LEU A 3 1.57 -13.81 0.54
C LEU A 3 1.30 -12.46 1.22
N ALA A 4 0.21 -11.77 0.84
CA ALA A 4 -0.15 -10.48 1.44
C ALA A 4 -0.50 -10.63 2.94
N ALA A 5 -1.24 -11.69 3.29
CA ALA A 5 -1.57 -11.99 4.68
C ALA A 5 -0.31 -12.30 5.50
N VAL A 6 0.58 -13.15 5.00
CA VAL A 6 1.86 -13.49 5.63
C VAL A 6 2.74 -12.25 5.76
N HIS A 7 2.81 -11.41 4.72
CA HIS A 7 3.57 -10.16 4.75
C HIS A 7 3.06 -9.26 5.88
N VAL A 8 1.76 -8.95 5.92
CA VAL A 8 1.21 -8.11 6.99
C VAL A 8 1.38 -8.76 8.37
N ALA A 9 1.17 -10.07 8.49
CA ALA A 9 1.30 -10.81 9.75
C ALA A 9 2.74 -10.92 10.24
N ALA A 10 3.73 -10.79 9.36
CA ALA A 10 5.15 -10.83 9.72
C ALA A 10 5.66 -9.49 10.27
N THR A 11 4.90 -8.39 10.14
CA THR A 11 5.25 -7.07 10.68
C THR A 11 5.70 -7.09 12.16
N PRO A 12 4.97 -7.70 13.12
CA PRO A 12 5.42 -7.75 14.52
C PRO A 12 6.68 -8.59 14.74
N VAL A 13 7.04 -9.48 13.81
CA VAL A 13 8.26 -10.30 13.88
C VAL A 13 9.46 -9.53 13.35
N PHE A 14 9.32 -8.85 12.22
CA PHE A 14 10.40 -8.11 11.58
C PHE A 14 10.61 -6.70 12.15
N TYR A 15 9.55 -6.06 12.64
CA TYR A 15 9.55 -4.67 13.13
C TYR A 15 8.88 -4.53 14.51
N PRO A 16 9.29 -5.32 15.53
CA PRO A 16 8.63 -5.33 16.84
C PRO A 16 8.66 -3.97 17.53
N GLU A 17 9.78 -3.24 17.44
CA GLU A 17 9.94 -1.92 18.06
C GLU A 17 9.07 -0.86 17.40
N SER A 18 9.02 -0.85 16.07
CA SER A 18 8.15 0.02 15.29
C SER A 18 6.67 -0.20 15.63
N VAL A 19 6.24 -1.46 15.71
CA VAL A 19 4.85 -1.81 16.04
C VAL A 19 4.49 -1.35 17.45
N ARG A 20 5.33 -1.62 18.46
CA ARG A 20 5.11 -1.14 19.83
C ARG A 20 5.02 0.38 19.88
N SER A 21 5.97 1.07 19.24
CA SER A 21 6.01 2.53 19.19
C SER A 21 4.77 3.15 18.54
N ILE A 22 4.20 2.52 17.49
CA ILE A 22 2.95 2.97 16.87
C ILE A 22 1.75 2.73 17.80
N LEU A 23 1.67 1.55 18.44
CA LEU A 23 0.59 1.21 19.35
C LEU A 23 0.57 2.12 20.59
N ASP A 24 1.74 2.41 21.16
CA ASP A 24 1.91 3.30 22.31
C ASP A 24 1.51 4.75 21.98
N ALA A 25 1.73 5.17 20.73
CA ALA A 25 1.34 6.50 20.28
C ALA A 25 -0.17 6.68 20.09
N ARG A 26 -0.97 5.60 20.09
CA ARG A 26 -2.45 5.56 20.03
C ARG A 26 -3.14 6.39 18.93
N VAL A 27 -2.40 6.97 18.00
CA VAL A 27 -2.93 7.90 16.98
C VAL A 27 -2.60 7.41 15.57
N LEU A 28 -3.64 7.26 14.75
CA LEU A 28 -3.53 7.12 13.30
C LEU A 28 -2.94 8.43 12.74
N GLY A 29 -1.66 8.42 12.39
CA GLY A 29 -0.90 9.62 11.98
C GLY A 29 0.34 9.90 12.81
N ALA A 30 0.61 9.11 13.86
CA ALA A 30 1.80 9.28 14.71
C ALA A 30 3.14 8.84 14.07
N VAL A 31 3.10 8.40 12.81
CA VAL A 31 4.31 7.97 12.09
C VAL A 31 5.28 9.13 12.00
N ASP A 32 4.82 10.33 11.63
CA ASP A 32 5.69 11.51 11.50
C ASP A 32 5.50 12.54 12.64
N SER A 33 4.72 12.22 13.67
CA SER A 33 4.44 13.17 14.77
C SER A 33 5.64 13.47 15.65
N ASP A 34 6.60 12.53 15.70
CA ASP A 34 7.87 12.68 16.42
C ASP A 34 9.02 12.42 15.43
N PRO A 35 9.78 13.46 15.04
CA PRO A 35 10.90 13.32 14.11
C PRO A 35 11.96 12.29 14.54
N ALA A 36 12.14 12.09 15.85
CA ALA A 36 13.11 11.12 16.38
C ALA A 36 12.65 9.67 16.16
N GLN A 37 11.34 9.44 16.08
CA GLN A 37 10.73 8.12 15.93
C GLN A 37 10.21 7.87 14.50
N ALA A 38 10.23 8.89 13.65
CA ALA A 38 9.60 8.85 12.33
C ALA A 38 10.15 7.75 11.44
N THR A 39 11.49 7.63 11.39
CA THR A 39 12.16 6.55 10.68
C THR A 39 11.73 5.18 11.21
N LEU A 40 11.73 4.99 12.55
CA LEU A 40 11.40 3.71 13.17
C LEU A 40 9.95 3.30 12.89
N ARG A 41 8.99 4.19 13.13
CA ARG A 41 7.55 3.92 12.90
C ARG A 41 7.25 3.76 11.41
N GLY A 42 7.91 4.54 10.56
CA GLY A 42 7.72 4.52 9.11
C GLY A 42 7.93 3.15 8.50
N VAL A 43 8.97 2.40 8.92
CA VAL A 43 9.28 1.11 8.31
C VAL A 43 8.12 0.12 8.44
N ALA A 44 7.58 -0.08 9.64
CA ALA A 44 6.44 -0.98 9.84
C ALA A 44 5.16 -0.50 9.16
N PHE A 45 4.90 0.80 9.21
CA PHE A 45 3.71 1.39 8.57
C PHE A 45 3.73 1.17 7.05
N TRP A 46 4.85 1.46 6.39
CA TRP A 46 4.97 1.29 4.94
C TRP A 46 5.01 -0.18 4.54
N TYR A 47 5.63 -1.04 5.34
CA TYR A 47 5.63 -2.49 5.13
C TYR A 47 4.20 -3.06 5.13
N VAL A 48 3.39 -2.72 6.14
CA VAL A 48 1.97 -3.11 6.18
C VAL A 48 1.20 -2.53 4.99
N THR A 49 1.40 -1.26 4.68
CA THR A 49 0.72 -0.58 3.56
C THR A 49 0.98 -1.31 2.23
N VAL A 50 2.24 -1.67 1.94
CA VAL A 50 2.60 -2.46 0.75
C VAL A 50 1.87 -3.81 0.76
N GLY A 51 1.87 -4.53 1.87
CA GLY A 51 1.16 -5.80 2.02
C GLY A 51 -0.34 -5.69 1.70
N LEU A 52 -1.01 -4.65 2.22
CA LEU A 52 -2.42 -4.39 1.95
C LEU A 52 -2.68 -4.07 0.48
N VAL A 53 -1.85 -3.22 -0.15
CA VAL A 53 -1.97 -2.90 -1.58
C VAL A 53 -1.78 -4.15 -2.44
N LEU A 54 -0.78 -4.99 -2.14
CA LEU A 54 -0.57 -6.27 -2.83
C LEU A 54 -1.79 -7.21 -2.68
N GLY A 55 -2.40 -7.22 -1.49
CA GLY A 55 -3.65 -7.95 -1.23
C GLY A 55 -4.82 -7.45 -2.08
N LEU A 56 -5.01 -6.14 -2.17
CA LEU A 56 -6.07 -5.53 -3.00
C LEU A 56 -5.85 -5.79 -4.48
N VAL A 57 -4.62 -5.59 -4.98
CA VAL A 57 -4.26 -5.84 -6.38
C VAL A 57 -4.47 -7.31 -6.71
N GLY A 58 -3.91 -8.24 -5.93
CA GLY A 58 -4.06 -9.67 -6.20
C GLY A 58 -5.52 -10.13 -6.14
N SER A 59 -6.33 -9.57 -5.23
CA SER A 59 -7.77 -9.88 -5.16
C SER A 59 -8.49 -9.37 -6.40
N SER A 60 -8.17 -8.16 -6.86
CA SER A 60 -8.78 -7.56 -8.05
C SER A 60 -8.47 -8.34 -9.32
N VAL A 61 -7.24 -8.84 -9.46
CA VAL A 61 -6.80 -9.70 -10.56
C VAL A 61 -7.52 -11.03 -10.53
N MET A 62 -7.49 -11.73 -9.39
CA MET A 62 -8.18 -13.01 -9.23
C MET A 62 -9.68 -12.90 -9.52
N ALA A 63 -10.32 -11.80 -9.11
CA ALA A 63 -11.72 -11.56 -9.40
C ALA A 63 -11.99 -11.29 -10.89
N ALA A 64 -11.08 -10.61 -11.59
CA ALA A 64 -11.18 -10.37 -13.03
C ALA A 64 -11.00 -11.67 -13.83
N GLU A 65 -9.99 -12.47 -13.48
CA GLU A 65 -9.72 -13.78 -14.10
C GLU A 65 -10.92 -14.71 -13.98
N ARG A 66 -11.55 -14.79 -12.80
CA ARG A 66 -12.76 -15.61 -12.57
C ARG A 66 -13.95 -15.20 -13.43
N ARG A 67 -14.02 -13.94 -13.86
CA ARG A 67 -15.07 -13.43 -14.75
C ARG A 67 -14.72 -13.58 -16.23
N GLY A 68 -13.51 -14.04 -16.56
CA GLY A 68 -12.99 -14.00 -17.93
C GLY A 68 -12.75 -12.57 -18.43
N ASP A 69 -12.71 -11.59 -17.54
CA ASP A 69 -12.41 -10.20 -17.87
C ASP A 69 -10.92 -10.05 -18.20
N GLY A 70 -10.58 -8.99 -18.94
CA GLY A 70 -9.20 -8.54 -19.10
C GLY A 70 -8.67 -7.83 -17.85
N ALA A 71 -8.10 -6.64 -18.02
CA ALA A 71 -7.57 -5.87 -16.89
C ALA A 71 -8.65 -5.57 -15.82
N PRO A 72 -8.33 -5.66 -14.52
CA PRO A 72 -9.32 -5.42 -13.46
C PRO A 72 -9.93 -4.03 -13.53
N ARG A 73 -11.27 -3.97 -13.49
CA ARG A 73 -12.02 -2.70 -13.39
C ARG A 73 -11.58 -1.96 -12.12
N GLY A 74 -11.15 -0.71 -12.27
CA GLY A 74 -10.71 0.12 -11.15
C GLY A 74 -9.24 0.01 -10.77
N PHE A 75 -8.43 -0.83 -11.44
CA PHE A 75 -6.98 -0.93 -11.14
C PHE A 75 -6.26 0.43 -11.26
N ALA A 76 -6.56 1.20 -12.30
CA ALA A 76 -6.01 2.55 -12.46
C ALA A 76 -6.38 3.48 -11.29
N THR A 77 -7.61 3.37 -10.78
CA THR A 77 -8.09 4.18 -9.64
C THR A 77 -7.40 3.74 -8.35
N LEU A 78 -7.24 2.43 -8.11
CA LEU A 78 -6.52 1.89 -6.96
C LEU A 78 -5.08 2.39 -6.93
N MET A 79 -4.37 2.35 -8.06
CA MET A 79 -3.00 2.85 -8.15
C MET A 79 -2.90 4.36 -7.95
N ALA A 80 -3.86 5.14 -8.49
CA ALA A 80 -3.91 6.58 -8.25
C ALA A 80 -4.17 6.92 -6.77
N ALA A 81 -5.11 6.22 -6.13
CA ALA A 81 -5.42 6.37 -4.71
C ALA A 81 -4.22 5.98 -3.84
N THR A 82 -3.49 4.92 -4.21
CA THR A 82 -2.27 4.48 -3.53
C THR A 82 -1.16 5.53 -3.63
N GLY A 83 -0.98 6.14 -4.81
CA GLY A 83 -0.03 7.24 -4.99
C GLY A 83 -0.42 8.48 -4.18
N LEU A 84 -1.70 8.83 -4.18
CA LEU A 84 -2.22 9.95 -3.40
C LEU A 84 -2.04 9.72 -1.90
N TRP A 85 -2.38 8.52 -1.41
CA TRP A 85 -2.15 8.09 -0.03
C TRP A 85 -0.68 8.27 0.38
N GLY A 86 0.23 7.81 -0.48
CA GLY A 86 1.66 7.99 -0.32
C GLY A 86 2.07 9.44 -0.17
N VAL A 87 1.69 10.30 -1.12
CA VAL A 87 2.07 11.72 -1.13
C VAL A 87 1.49 12.48 0.06
N VAL A 88 0.22 12.21 0.41
CA VAL A 88 -0.46 12.89 1.53
C VAL A 88 0.21 12.56 2.86
N LEU A 89 0.65 11.32 3.05
CA LEU A 89 1.27 10.90 4.30
C LEU A 89 2.77 11.18 4.36
N SER A 90 3.51 10.90 3.28
CA SER A 90 4.95 11.17 3.21
C SER A 90 5.45 11.20 1.77
N ALA A 91 5.88 12.37 1.31
CA ALA A 91 6.42 12.55 -0.05
C ALA A 91 7.64 11.64 -0.35
N VAL A 92 8.40 11.26 0.68
CA VAL A 92 9.60 10.41 0.55
C VAL A 92 9.29 8.90 0.54
N SER A 93 8.03 8.50 0.73
CA SER A 93 7.61 7.09 0.77
C SER A 93 7.85 6.30 -0.54
N GLY A 94 8.04 7.00 -1.66
CA GLY A 94 8.16 6.37 -2.99
C GLY A 94 6.84 5.91 -3.59
N PHE A 95 5.72 5.98 -2.86
CA PHE A 95 4.41 5.54 -3.34
C PHE A 95 3.88 6.40 -4.51
N TRP A 96 4.44 7.58 -4.74
CA TRP A 96 4.17 8.38 -5.93
C TRP A 96 4.49 7.63 -7.24
N PHE A 97 5.34 6.59 -7.23
CA PHE A 97 5.53 5.68 -8.37
C PHE A 97 4.26 4.91 -8.78
N SER A 98 3.22 4.89 -7.94
CA SER A 98 1.92 4.34 -8.34
C SER A 98 1.19 5.22 -9.37
N PHE A 99 1.51 6.52 -9.50
CA PHE A 99 0.90 7.39 -10.51
C PHE A 99 1.23 7.00 -11.96
N PRO A 100 2.50 6.77 -12.36
CA PRO A 100 2.79 6.31 -13.71
C PRO A 100 2.14 4.96 -14.02
N ILE A 101 2.04 4.05 -13.03
CA ILE A 101 1.31 2.77 -13.17
C ILE A 101 -0.18 3.03 -13.41
N ALA A 102 -0.80 3.93 -12.63
CA ALA A 102 -2.19 4.33 -12.81
C ALA A 102 -2.46 4.92 -14.20
N TRP A 103 -1.54 5.75 -14.69
CA TRP A 103 -1.62 6.35 -16.02
C TRP A 103 -1.54 5.30 -17.12
N LEU A 104 -0.56 4.38 -17.05
CA LEU A 104 -0.42 3.27 -18.00
C LEU A 104 -1.68 2.40 -18.03
N ALA A 105 -2.19 2.02 -16.86
CA ALA A 105 -3.41 1.24 -16.72
C ALA A 105 -4.61 1.94 -17.39
N ARG A 106 -4.80 3.23 -17.12
CA ARG A 106 -5.88 4.03 -17.74
C ARG A 106 -5.75 4.16 -19.25
N ARG A 107 -4.51 4.26 -19.76
CA ARG A 107 -4.26 4.32 -21.21
C ARG A 107 -4.55 2.98 -21.88
N SER A 108 -4.20 1.86 -21.23
CA SER A 108 -4.43 0.52 -21.76
C SER A 108 -5.92 0.17 -21.86
N SER A 109 -6.74 0.65 -20.92
CA SER A 109 -8.19 0.40 -20.91
C SER A 109 -8.95 1.21 -21.94
N ARG A 110 -8.40 2.33 -22.43
CA ARG A 110 -9.01 3.16 -23.49
C ARG A 110 -8.77 2.64 -24.91
N ARG A 111 -7.82 1.71 -25.07
CA ARG A 111 -7.44 1.12 -26.36
C ARG A 111 -8.17 -0.20 -26.67
N ARG A 112 -8.94 -0.71 -25.71
CA ARG A 112 -9.83 -1.87 -25.85
C ARG A 112 -11.25 -1.36 -26.01
#